data_AF-A0A497L832-F1
#
_entry.id   AF-A0A497L832-F1
#
_cell.length_a   1.000
_cell.length_b   1.000
_cell.length_c   1.000
_cell.angle_alpha   90.00
_cell.angle_beta   90.00
_cell.angle_gamma   90.00
#
_symmetry.space_group_name_H-M   'P 1'
#
loop_
_entity.id
_entity.type
_entity.pdbx_description
1 polymer ?
#
loop_
_entity_poly.entity_id
_entity_poly.type
_entity_poly.pdbx_seq_one_letter_code
_entity_poly.pdbx_strand_id
1 'polypeptide(L)'
;MVIASPRRGKDMSTSMDRLRMTVARRAEADRLLSTAWCLLPLVGALIGIALSFWLFTLTFGRPYMALQMTGTIYLVGFLASLIPSVLMLYLIYMLIKRRNTHFRRTQDLFADIVATLRELSAEKGVDITGQLSLVERYLSEARMEEVERSPILWVVLCIIPIVNVFAILYVLYFLMRDWYRHERREDDMWMQVNSALTALGYRPIDTRRPEPIPHRSFFVYLVLYFILPLIWTVYWLYTLVKDPNNHMTSQARIEDDLLLVLGGTPTAPPTPPTVT
;
A
#
# COMPACT_ATOMS: atom_id res chain seq x y z
N MET A 1 -12.02 -12.30 59.29
CA MET A 1 -11.32 -12.98 58.19
C MET A 1 -12.04 -12.61 56.89
N VAL A 2 -11.59 -11.55 56.23
CA VAL A 2 -12.19 -11.06 54.98
C VAL A 2 -11.47 -11.74 53.83
N ILE A 3 -12.18 -12.60 53.11
CA ILE A 3 -11.66 -13.28 51.92
C ILE A 3 -11.60 -12.24 50.81
N ALA A 4 -10.40 -11.80 50.46
CA ALA A 4 -10.16 -11.01 49.26
C ALA A 4 -10.44 -11.88 48.03
N SER A 5 -11.48 -11.51 47.27
CA SER A 5 -11.79 -12.10 45.96
C SER A 5 -10.77 -11.59 44.92
N PRO A 6 -10.26 -12.46 44.03
CA PRO A 6 -9.28 -12.07 43.02
C PRO A 6 -9.96 -11.25 41.91
N ARG A 7 -9.55 -9.99 41.75
CA ARG A 7 -9.84 -9.18 40.54
C ARG A 7 -9.00 -9.69 39.37
N ARG A 8 -9.27 -10.91 38.89
CA ARG A 8 -8.56 -11.53 37.77
C ARG A 8 -9.55 -11.70 36.62
N GLY A 9 -9.41 -10.88 35.57
CA GLY A 9 -9.91 -11.25 34.23
C GLY A 9 -10.92 -10.35 33.52
N LYS A 10 -11.28 -9.14 33.99
CA LYS A 10 -12.28 -8.31 33.30
C LYS A 10 -11.74 -7.14 32.47
N ASP A 11 -10.54 -6.65 32.75
CA ASP A 11 -9.99 -5.46 32.06
C ASP A 11 -9.07 -5.82 30.88
N MET A 12 -8.28 -6.90 30.98
CA MET A 12 -7.42 -7.39 29.88
C MET A 12 -8.21 -7.82 28.62
N SER A 13 -9.54 -8.01 28.72
CA SER A 13 -10.36 -8.33 27.55
C SER A 13 -10.47 -7.14 26.60
N THR A 14 -10.47 -5.89 27.08
CA THR A 14 -10.85 -4.76 26.22
C THR A 14 -9.77 -4.35 25.22
N SER A 15 -8.50 -4.20 25.66
CA SER A 15 -7.41 -3.84 24.73
C SER A 15 -7.06 -4.97 23.78
N MET A 16 -7.01 -6.21 24.28
CA MET A 16 -6.71 -7.39 23.46
C MET A 16 -7.82 -7.66 22.44
N ASP A 17 -9.09 -7.43 22.80
CA ASP A 17 -10.19 -7.55 21.83
C ASP A 17 -10.14 -6.44 20.77
N ARG A 18 -9.76 -5.20 21.14
CA ARG A 18 -9.49 -4.13 20.15
C ARG A 18 -8.36 -4.51 19.21
N LEU A 19 -7.23 -4.99 19.73
CA LEU A 19 -6.11 -5.45 18.92
C LEU A 19 -6.54 -6.54 17.93
N ARG A 20 -7.29 -7.55 18.39
CA ARG A 20 -7.84 -8.61 17.53
C ARG A 20 -8.76 -8.05 16.44
N MET A 21 -9.63 -7.11 16.78
CA MET A 21 -10.51 -6.45 15.82
C MET A 21 -9.71 -5.65 14.77
N THR A 22 -8.65 -4.97 15.17
CA THR A 22 -7.77 -4.21 14.26
C THR A 22 -6.95 -5.11 13.35
N VAL A 23 -6.47 -6.26 13.84
CA VAL A 23 -5.86 -7.30 13.01
C VAL A 23 -6.89 -7.86 12.02
N ALA A 24 -8.11 -8.17 12.46
CA ALA A 24 -9.17 -8.70 11.59
C ALA A 24 -9.54 -7.74 10.45
N ARG A 25 -9.47 -6.42 10.69
CA ARG A 25 -9.68 -5.37 9.66
C ARG A 25 -8.70 -5.44 8.49
N ARG A 26 -7.58 -6.18 8.58
CA ARG A 26 -6.63 -6.39 7.46
C ARG A 26 -7.33 -6.95 6.21
N ALA A 27 -8.32 -7.83 6.38
CA ALA A 27 -9.06 -8.43 5.26
C ALA A 27 -9.76 -7.38 4.38
N GLU A 28 -10.11 -6.22 4.95
CA GLU A 28 -10.76 -5.13 4.23
C GLU A 28 -9.76 -4.08 3.74
N ALA A 29 -8.76 -3.76 4.57
CA ALA A 29 -7.82 -2.65 4.34
C ALA A 29 -6.62 -3.03 3.46
N ASP A 30 -6.15 -4.27 3.54
CA ASP A 30 -4.88 -4.74 2.98
C ASP A 30 -5.13 -5.57 1.71
N ARG A 31 -5.86 -4.97 0.77
CA ARG A 31 -6.20 -5.63 -0.49
C ARG A 31 -4.97 -5.75 -1.38
N LEU A 32 -4.60 -6.99 -1.69
CA LEU A 32 -3.54 -7.29 -2.65
C LEU A 32 -4.01 -6.99 -4.08
N LEU A 33 -3.17 -6.34 -4.87
CA LEU A 33 -3.47 -6.04 -6.27
C LEU A 33 -2.71 -7.01 -7.19
N SER A 34 -3.37 -7.48 -8.24
CA SER A 34 -2.70 -8.31 -9.26
C SER A 34 -1.62 -7.50 -9.99
N THR A 35 -0.46 -8.12 -10.22
CA THR A 35 0.60 -7.52 -11.03
C THR A 35 0.22 -7.36 -12.50
N ALA A 36 -0.82 -8.06 -12.98
CA ALA A 36 -1.35 -7.93 -14.34
C ALA A 36 -1.80 -6.50 -14.67
N TRP A 37 -2.25 -5.73 -13.67
CA TRP A 37 -2.58 -4.30 -13.83
C TRP A 37 -1.43 -3.47 -14.41
N CYS A 38 -0.19 -3.89 -14.17
CA CYS A 38 1.01 -3.18 -14.65
C CYS A 38 1.20 -3.29 -16.17
N LEU A 39 0.50 -4.22 -16.83
CA LEU A 39 0.56 -4.42 -18.29
C LEU A 39 -0.38 -3.48 -19.06
N LEU A 40 -1.23 -2.71 -18.39
CA LEU A 40 -2.14 -1.76 -19.04
C LEU A 40 -1.47 -0.79 -20.02
N PRO A 41 -0.29 -0.19 -19.72
CA PRO A 41 0.41 0.65 -20.69
C PRO A 41 0.79 -0.12 -21.96
N LEU A 42 1.19 -1.39 -21.82
CA LEU A 42 1.57 -2.24 -22.95
C LEU A 42 0.34 -2.57 -23.81
N VAL A 43 -0.79 -2.93 -23.20
CA VAL A 43 -2.05 -3.17 -23.92
C VAL A 43 -2.48 -1.93 -24.70
N GLY A 44 -2.45 -0.74 -24.07
CA GLY A 44 -2.74 0.52 -24.73
C GLY A 44 -1.80 0.82 -25.90
N ALA A 45 -0.50 0.58 -25.73
CA ALA A 45 0.49 0.76 -26.79
C ALA A 45 0.27 -0.20 -27.97
N LEU A 46 -0.04 -1.48 -27.70
CA LEU A 46 -0.31 -2.47 -28.75
C LEU A 46 -1.56 -2.09 -29.56
N ILE A 47 -2.63 -1.64 -28.90
CA ILE A 47 -3.84 -1.11 -29.56
C ILE A 47 -3.46 0.08 -30.46
N GLY A 48 -2.68 1.02 -29.93
CA GLY A 48 -2.22 2.19 -30.68
C GLY A 48 -1.39 1.83 -31.91
N ILE A 49 -0.47 0.88 -31.78
CA ILE A 49 0.37 0.38 -32.90
C ILE A 49 -0.52 -0.30 -33.94
N ALA A 50 -1.42 -1.20 -33.54
CA ALA A 50 -2.31 -1.92 -34.45
C ALA A 50 -3.20 -0.95 -35.25
N LEU A 51 -3.75 0.07 -34.58
CA LEU A 51 -4.56 1.10 -35.23
C LEU A 51 -3.73 1.97 -36.18
N SER A 52 -2.52 2.35 -35.77
CA SER A 52 -1.61 3.13 -36.62
C SER A 52 -1.23 2.35 -37.88
N PHE A 53 -0.97 1.04 -37.75
CA PHE A 53 -0.69 0.16 -38.88
C PHE A 53 -1.90 -0.02 -39.78
N TRP A 54 -3.08 -0.31 -39.22
CA TRP A 54 -4.33 -0.42 -39.98
C TRP A 54 -4.63 0.86 -40.75
N LEU A 55 -4.40 2.01 -40.14
CA LEU A 55 -4.62 3.27 -40.80
C LEU A 55 -3.60 3.56 -41.91
N PHE A 56 -2.33 3.23 -41.67
CA PHE A 56 -1.29 3.35 -42.66
C PHE A 56 -1.65 2.58 -43.93
N THR A 57 -2.15 1.34 -43.83
CA THR A 57 -2.53 0.54 -45.01
C THR A 57 -3.69 1.14 -45.81
N LEU A 58 -4.62 1.86 -45.16
CA LEU A 58 -5.72 2.53 -45.84
C LEU A 58 -5.31 3.81 -46.59
N THR A 59 -4.27 4.49 -46.09
CA THR A 59 -3.88 5.83 -46.54
C THR A 59 -2.60 5.86 -47.37
N PHE A 60 -1.82 4.78 -47.35
CA PHE A 60 -0.55 4.68 -48.07
C PHE A 60 -0.74 4.87 -49.58
N GLY A 61 0.04 5.79 -50.17
CA GLY A 61 -0.07 6.17 -51.59
C GLY A 61 -1.33 6.98 -51.95
N ARG A 62 -2.14 7.40 -50.97
CA ARG A 62 -3.42 8.10 -51.17
C ARG A 62 -3.51 9.41 -50.35
N PRO A 63 -2.73 10.45 -50.69
CA PRO A 63 -2.61 11.66 -49.86
C PRO A 63 -3.94 12.43 -49.72
N TYR A 64 -4.75 12.48 -50.77
CA TYR A 64 -6.08 13.12 -50.70
C TYR A 64 -7.06 12.37 -49.80
N MET A 65 -6.98 11.03 -49.76
CA MET A 65 -7.79 10.19 -48.87
C MET A 65 -7.35 10.35 -47.42
N ALA A 66 -6.04 10.42 -47.16
CA ALA A 66 -5.48 10.69 -45.83
C ALA A 66 -6.00 12.01 -45.26
N LEU A 67 -5.98 13.08 -46.08
CA LEU A 67 -6.46 14.40 -45.67
C LEU A 67 -7.96 14.37 -45.33
N GLN A 68 -8.79 13.75 -46.18
CA GLN A 68 -10.24 13.63 -45.96
C GLN A 68 -10.59 12.80 -44.73
N MET A 69 -9.78 11.79 -44.38
CA MET A 69 -10.02 10.89 -43.25
C MET A 69 -9.42 11.38 -41.93
N THR A 70 -8.67 12.49 -41.92
CA THR A 70 -7.97 13.02 -40.73
C THR A 70 -8.86 13.11 -39.48
N GLY A 71 -10.09 13.60 -39.61
CA GLY A 71 -11.03 13.68 -38.48
C GLY A 71 -11.46 12.30 -37.96
N THR A 72 -11.78 11.37 -38.88
CA THR A 72 -12.15 9.98 -38.54
C THR A 72 -11.00 9.25 -37.86
N ILE A 73 -9.78 9.49 -38.31
CA ILE A 73 -8.54 8.94 -37.73
C ILE A 73 -8.40 9.34 -36.26
N TYR A 74 -8.49 10.64 -35.97
CA TYR A 74 -8.40 11.13 -34.60
C TYR A 74 -9.51 10.60 -33.72
N LEU A 75 -10.74 10.52 -34.25
CA LEU A 75 -11.88 9.97 -33.52
C LEU A 75 -11.68 8.49 -33.17
N VAL A 76 -11.28 7.65 -34.12
CA VAL A 76 -11.04 6.22 -33.89
C VAL A 76 -9.90 6.02 -32.89
N GLY A 77 -8.79 6.76 -33.03
CA GLY A 77 -7.68 6.71 -32.09
C GLY A 77 -8.10 7.12 -30.68
N PHE A 78 -8.86 8.21 -30.55
CA PHE A 78 -9.42 8.66 -29.28
C PHE A 78 -10.29 7.58 -28.64
N LEU A 79 -11.29 7.06 -29.37
CA LEU A 79 -12.23 6.06 -28.86
C LEU A 79 -11.52 4.78 -28.41
N ALA A 80 -10.52 4.31 -29.17
CA ALA A 80 -9.75 3.13 -28.81
C ALA A 80 -8.87 3.33 -27.56
N SER A 81 -8.41 4.57 -27.32
CA SER A 81 -7.59 4.90 -26.14
C SER A 81 -8.41 5.02 -24.84
N LEU A 82 -9.74 5.15 -24.92
CA LEU A 82 -10.59 5.38 -23.75
C LEU A 82 -10.53 4.23 -22.75
N ILE A 83 -10.65 2.98 -23.21
CA ILE A 83 -10.69 1.82 -22.32
C ILE A 83 -9.38 1.69 -21.51
N PRO A 84 -8.18 1.64 -22.13
CA PRO A 84 -6.92 1.61 -21.38
C PRO A 84 -6.75 2.80 -20.44
N SER A 85 -7.17 3.99 -20.85
CA SER A 85 -7.05 5.21 -20.05
C SER A 85 -7.93 5.16 -18.80
N VAL A 86 -9.19 4.72 -18.92
CA VAL A 86 -10.10 4.54 -17.78
C VAL A 86 -9.57 3.48 -16.82
N LEU A 87 -9.06 2.36 -17.33
CA LEU A 87 -8.46 1.32 -16.50
C LEU A 87 -7.20 1.82 -15.77
N MET A 88 -6.38 2.67 -16.42
CA MET A 88 -5.21 3.29 -15.79
C MET A 88 -5.61 4.24 -14.66
N LEU A 89 -6.62 5.09 -14.87
CA LEU A 89 -7.15 5.99 -13.85
C LEU A 89 -7.72 5.20 -12.66
N TYR A 90 -8.39 4.08 -12.93
CA TYR A 90 -8.88 3.18 -11.90
C TYR A 90 -7.74 2.52 -11.11
N LEU A 91 -6.64 2.11 -11.77
CA LEU A 91 -5.45 1.61 -11.09
C LEU A 91 -4.84 2.68 -10.15
N ILE A 92 -4.71 3.93 -10.62
CA ILE A 92 -4.24 5.05 -9.81
C ILE A 92 -5.13 5.24 -8.57
N TYR A 93 -6.45 5.24 -8.76
CA TYR A 93 -7.42 5.30 -7.66
C TYR A 93 -7.17 4.19 -6.63
N MET A 94 -7.04 2.94 -7.08
CA MET A 94 -6.82 1.78 -6.21
C MET A 94 -5.51 1.89 -5.43
N LEU A 95 -4.42 2.31 -6.08
CA LEU A 95 -3.11 2.44 -5.43
C LEU A 95 -3.13 3.46 -4.29
N ILE A 96 -3.74 4.63 -4.52
CA ILE A 96 -3.85 5.69 -3.51
C ILE A 96 -4.78 5.27 -2.38
N LYS A 97 -5.96 4.71 -2.72
CA LYS A 97 -6.93 4.23 -1.73
C LYS A 97 -6.31 3.17 -0.83
N ARG A 98 -5.63 2.18 -1.42
CA ARG A 98 -4.96 1.09 -0.70
C ARG A 98 -3.90 1.62 0.26
N ARG A 99 -3.07 2.57 -0.18
CA ARG A 99 -2.09 3.23 0.70
C ARG A 99 -2.78 3.87 1.90
N ASN A 100 -3.83 4.66 1.67
CA ASN A 100 -4.50 5.36 2.77
C ASN A 100 -5.15 4.39 3.77
N THR A 101 -5.86 3.38 3.27
CA THR A 101 -6.55 2.41 4.15
C THR A 101 -5.57 1.60 4.97
N HIS A 102 -4.47 1.16 4.35
CA HIS A 102 -3.41 0.43 5.04
C HIS A 102 -2.74 1.27 6.12
N PHE A 103 -2.29 2.48 5.79
CA PHE A 103 -1.51 3.30 6.72
C PHE A 103 -2.36 3.69 7.93
N ARG A 104 -3.65 4.02 7.70
CA ARG A 104 -4.59 4.28 8.79
C ARG A 104 -4.77 3.04 9.68
N ARG A 105 -4.95 1.85 9.10
CA ARG A 105 -5.08 0.60 9.89
C ARG A 105 -3.81 0.33 10.70
N THR A 106 -2.63 0.51 10.10
CA THR A 106 -1.35 0.32 10.80
C THR A 106 -1.22 1.29 11.98
N GLN A 107 -1.63 2.55 11.82
CA GLN A 107 -1.62 3.52 12.92
C GLN A 107 -2.59 3.13 14.06
N ASP A 108 -3.76 2.58 13.72
CA ASP A 108 -4.68 2.01 14.70
C ASP A 108 -4.06 0.78 15.39
N LEU A 109 -3.40 -0.10 14.62
CA LEU A 109 -2.76 -1.32 15.10
C LEU A 109 -1.70 -1.00 16.16
N PHE A 110 -0.77 -0.09 15.87
CA PHE A 110 0.27 0.28 16.83
C PHE A 110 -0.30 0.98 18.07
N ALA A 111 -1.39 1.76 17.92
CA ALA A 111 -2.07 2.35 19.08
C ALA A 111 -2.66 1.25 20.00
N ASP A 112 -3.30 0.24 19.41
CA ASP A 112 -3.86 -0.90 20.16
C ASP A 112 -2.75 -1.76 20.79
N ILE A 113 -1.64 -1.99 20.08
CA ILE A 113 -0.46 -2.69 20.62
C ILE A 113 0.08 -1.96 21.85
N VAL A 114 0.24 -0.64 21.79
CA VAL A 114 0.70 0.16 22.93
C VAL A 114 -0.25 0.02 24.12
N ALA A 115 -1.57 0.08 23.88
CA ALA A 115 -2.56 -0.10 24.93
C ALA A 115 -2.46 -1.49 25.59
N THR A 116 -2.40 -2.55 24.79
CA THR A 116 -2.27 -3.93 25.28
C THR A 116 -0.97 -4.15 26.05
N LEU A 117 0.17 -3.68 25.55
CA LEU A 117 1.44 -3.82 26.25
C LEU A 117 1.46 -3.02 27.57
N ARG A 118 0.84 -1.84 27.61
CA ARG A 118 0.71 -1.02 28.83
C ARG A 118 -0.12 -1.73 29.90
N GLU A 119 -1.23 -2.37 29.51
CA GLU A 119 -2.04 -3.17 30.44
C GLU A 119 -1.24 -4.37 30.98
N LEU A 120 -0.56 -5.11 30.11
CA LEU A 120 0.28 -6.25 30.50
C LEU A 120 1.44 -5.84 31.43
N SER A 121 2.02 -4.66 31.19
CA SER A 121 3.05 -4.06 32.05
C SER A 121 2.52 -3.77 33.45
N ALA A 122 1.33 -3.18 33.56
CA ALA A 122 0.69 -2.90 34.83
C ALA A 122 0.35 -4.19 35.60
N GLU A 123 -0.12 -5.23 34.91
CA GLU A 123 -0.43 -6.52 35.52
C GLU A 123 0.81 -7.26 36.03
N LYS A 124 1.91 -7.20 35.27
CA LYS A 124 3.18 -7.88 35.62
C LYS A 124 4.07 -7.05 36.55
N GLY A 125 3.78 -5.77 36.74
CA GLY A 125 4.63 -4.85 37.51
C GLY A 125 6.00 -4.61 36.88
N VAL A 126 6.12 -4.74 35.56
CA VAL A 126 7.37 -4.54 34.81
C VAL A 126 7.30 -3.21 34.06
N ASP A 127 8.28 -2.34 34.27
CA ASP A 127 8.36 -1.06 33.57
C ASP A 127 8.87 -1.21 32.13
N ILE A 128 8.03 -0.81 31.17
CA ILE A 128 8.35 -0.73 29.73
C ILE A 128 8.09 0.67 29.16
N THR A 129 8.02 1.69 30.02
CA THR A 129 7.65 3.06 29.65
C THR A 129 8.57 3.62 28.56
N GLY A 130 9.86 3.30 28.63
CA GLY A 130 10.84 3.71 27.62
C GLY A 130 10.48 3.20 26.22
N GLN A 131 10.22 1.90 26.09
CA GLN A 131 9.86 1.26 24.81
C GLN A 131 8.56 1.83 24.26
N LEU A 132 7.53 1.95 25.12
CA LEU A 132 6.23 2.49 24.70
C LEU A 132 6.32 3.95 24.25
N SER A 133 7.12 4.77 24.95
CA SER A 133 7.32 6.18 24.57
C SER A 133 7.94 6.34 23.19
N LEU A 134 8.83 5.42 22.78
CA LEU A 134 9.42 5.41 21.45
C LEU A 134 8.41 5.01 20.38
N VAL A 135 7.57 4.00 20.65
CA VAL A 135 6.48 3.61 19.74
C VAL A 135 5.49 4.77 19.57
N GLU A 136 5.07 5.41 20.67
CA GLU A 136 4.16 6.55 20.64
C GLU A 136 4.74 7.75 19.88
N ARG A 137 6.05 8.01 20.03
CA ARG A 137 6.74 9.04 19.26
C ARG A 137 6.68 8.74 17.76
N TYR A 138 7.08 7.54 17.34
CA TYR A 138 7.02 7.16 15.92
C TYR A 138 5.60 7.14 15.39
N LEU A 139 4.62 6.71 16.18
CA LEU A 139 3.21 6.77 15.82
C LEU A 139 2.72 8.20 15.63
N SER A 140 3.16 9.14 16.48
CA SER A 140 2.88 10.56 16.33
C SER A 140 3.48 11.11 15.04
N GLU A 141 4.74 10.79 14.75
CA GLU A 141 5.42 11.15 13.50
C GLU A 141 4.69 10.56 12.28
N ALA A 142 4.24 9.30 12.35
CA ALA A 142 3.44 8.65 11.31
C ALA A 142 2.16 9.45 11.04
N ARG A 143 1.40 9.79 12.08
CA ARG A 143 0.14 10.56 11.92
C ARG A 143 0.36 11.94 11.31
N MET A 144 1.53 12.55 11.54
CA MET A 144 1.88 13.85 10.96
C MET A 144 2.36 13.77 9.51
N GLU A 145 3.12 12.74 9.15
CA GLU A 145 3.71 12.62 7.81
C GLU A 145 2.85 11.81 6.82
N GLU A 146 2.12 10.82 7.32
CA GLU A 146 1.37 9.86 6.52
C GLU A 146 -0.05 10.34 6.18
N VAL A 147 -0.20 11.65 5.99
CA VAL A 147 -1.48 12.30 5.71
C VAL A 147 -2.16 11.69 4.50
N GLU A 148 -3.46 11.50 4.61
CA GLU A 148 -4.29 10.94 3.56
C GLU A 148 -4.30 11.81 2.32
N ARG A 149 -4.25 11.15 1.17
CA ARG A 149 -4.34 11.78 -0.14
C ARG A 149 -5.67 11.42 -0.77
N SER A 150 -6.49 12.41 -1.13
CA SER A 150 -7.79 12.15 -1.78
C SER A 150 -7.59 11.39 -3.11
N PRO A 151 -8.03 10.11 -3.23
CA PRO A 151 -7.85 9.35 -4.46
C PRO A 151 -8.60 9.98 -5.64
N ILE A 152 -9.79 10.54 -5.37
CA ILE A 152 -10.64 11.18 -6.38
C ILE A 152 -9.96 12.44 -6.91
N LEU A 153 -9.41 13.28 -6.04
CA LEU A 153 -8.70 14.50 -6.45
C LEU A 153 -7.56 14.18 -7.42
N TRP A 154 -6.72 13.19 -7.08
CA TRP A 154 -5.58 12.82 -7.91
C TRP A 154 -6.00 12.24 -9.27
N VAL A 155 -7.08 11.44 -9.30
CA VAL A 155 -7.65 10.93 -10.56
C VAL A 155 -8.15 12.09 -11.43
N VAL A 156 -8.87 13.06 -10.85
CA VAL A 156 -9.35 14.24 -11.59
C VAL A 156 -8.18 15.05 -12.17
N LEU A 157 -7.12 15.26 -11.38
CA LEU A 157 -5.91 15.95 -11.85
C LEU A 157 -5.21 15.20 -13.00
N CYS A 158 -5.27 13.86 -13.00
CA CYS A 158 -4.76 13.04 -14.10
C CYS A 158 -5.60 13.15 -15.38
N ILE A 159 -6.84 13.65 -15.34
CA ILE A 159 -7.66 13.80 -16.55
C ILE A 159 -7.36 15.13 -17.28
N ILE A 160 -6.96 16.17 -16.55
CA ILE A 160 -6.75 17.52 -17.10
C ILE A 160 -5.48 17.52 -17.99
N PRO A 161 -5.57 17.75 -19.31
CA PRO A 161 -4.44 17.55 -20.23
C PRO A 161 -3.16 18.31 -19.87
N ILE A 162 -3.29 19.56 -19.40
CA ILE A 162 -2.15 20.43 -19.04
C ILE A 162 -1.44 19.93 -17.76
N VAL A 163 -2.18 19.30 -16.85
CA VAL A 163 -1.70 18.89 -15.52
C VAL A 163 -1.40 17.39 -15.44
N ASN A 164 -1.95 16.60 -16.37
CA ASN A 164 -1.94 15.14 -16.37
C ASN A 164 -0.56 14.55 -16.09
N VAL A 165 0.45 14.92 -16.89
CA VAL A 165 1.79 14.31 -16.77
C VAL A 165 2.43 14.61 -15.40
N PHE A 166 2.26 15.83 -14.90
CA PHE A 166 2.79 16.23 -13.59
C PHE A 166 2.05 15.52 -12.46
N ALA A 167 0.73 15.37 -12.57
CA ALA A 167 -0.08 14.65 -11.60
C ALA A 167 0.30 13.16 -11.53
N ILE A 168 0.44 12.49 -12.68
CA ILE A 168 0.85 11.08 -12.74
C ILE A 168 2.23 10.90 -12.13
N LEU A 169 3.23 11.69 -12.55
CA LEU A 169 4.59 11.58 -12.03
C LEU A 169 4.64 11.83 -10.52
N TYR A 170 3.88 12.81 -10.02
CA TYR A 170 3.81 13.07 -8.60
C TYR A 170 3.14 11.93 -7.83
N VAL A 171 2.08 11.31 -8.37
CA VAL A 171 1.46 10.11 -7.80
C VAL A 171 2.45 8.95 -7.69
N LEU A 172 3.16 8.65 -8.79
CA LEU A 172 4.16 7.58 -8.81
C LEU A 172 5.30 7.86 -7.80
N TYR A 173 5.71 9.12 -7.69
CA TYR A 173 6.70 9.57 -6.72
C TYR A 173 6.25 9.37 -5.27
N PHE A 174 5.10 9.94 -4.88
CA PHE A 174 4.71 9.90 -3.48
C PHE A 174 4.36 8.48 -3.05
N LEU A 175 3.76 7.66 -3.92
CA LEU A 175 3.50 6.26 -3.58
C LEU A 175 4.81 5.51 -3.30
N MET A 176 5.79 5.63 -4.19
CA MET A 176 7.11 4.98 -4.02
C MET A 176 7.79 5.41 -2.72
N ARG A 177 7.82 6.73 -2.47
CA ARG A 177 8.49 7.29 -1.29
C ARG A 177 7.75 6.96 0.01
N ASP A 178 6.44 7.11 0.03
CA ASP A 178 5.63 6.95 1.23
C ASP A 178 5.64 5.49 1.71
N TRP A 179 5.54 4.51 0.81
CA TRP A 179 5.67 3.09 1.15
C TRP A 179 7.03 2.75 1.76
N TYR A 180 8.12 3.26 1.18
CA TYR A 180 9.46 3.06 1.74
C TYR A 180 9.55 3.63 3.17
N ARG A 181 9.14 4.89 3.36
CA ARG A 181 9.22 5.55 4.68
C ARG A 181 8.33 4.87 5.72
N HIS A 182 7.13 4.46 5.32
CA HIS A 182 6.21 3.73 6.18
C HIS A 182 6.85 2.45 6.71
N GLU A 183 7.41 1.60 5.83
CA GLU A 183 8.04 0.36 6.27
C GLU A 183 9.24 0.58 7.18
N ARG A 184 10.09 1.58 6.89
CA ARG A 184 11.24 1.88 7.76
C ARG A 184 10.78 2.26 9.17
N ARG A 185 9.72 3.07 9.28
CA ARG A 185 9.15 3.48 10.56
C ARG A 185 8.49 2.30 11.29
N GLU A 186 7.79 1.43 10.56
CA GLU A 186 7.24 0.21 11.15
C GLU A 186 8.33 -0.69 11.72
N ASP A 187 9.45 -0.88 11.00
CA ASP A 187 10.55 -1.70 11.49
C ASP A 187 11.10 -1.15 12.82
N ASP A 188 11.21 0.18 12.97
CA ASP A 188 11.62 0.82 14.22
C ASP A 188 10.60 0.59 15.35
N MET A 189 9.29 0.67 15.07
CA MET A 189 8.24 0.40 16.04
C MET A 189 8.21 -1.08 16.45
N TRP A 190 8.35 -2.00 15.49
CA TRP A 190 8.41 -3.44 15.74
C TRP A 190 9.61 -3.84 16.61
N MET A 191 10.76 -3.18 16.44
CA MET A 191 11.93 -3.36 17.31
C MET A 191 11.61 -3.02 18.78
N GLN A 192 10.86 -1.93 19.01
CA GLN A 192 10.44 -1.53 20.37
C GLN A 192 9.38 -2.48 20.93
N VAL A 193 8.44 -2.93 20.11
CA VAL A 193 7.44 -3.94 20.50
C VAL A 193 8.13 -5.23 20.94
N ASN A 194 9.10 -5.72 20.17
CA ASN A 194 9.88 -6.91 20.54
C ASN A 194 10.67 -6.73 21.84
N SER A 195 11.24 -5.54 22.05
CA SER A 195 11.95 -5.20 23.28
C SER A 195 11.00 -5.20 24.49
N ALA A 196 9.79 -4.65 24.33
CA ALA A 196 8.75 -4.66 25.37
C ALA A 196 8.22 -6.08 25.66
N LEU A 197 7.95 -6.87 24.63
CA LEU A 197 7.55 -8.28 24.78
C LEU A 197 8.59 -9.08 25.58
N THR A 198 9.88 -8.91 25.24
CA THR A 198 10.98 -9.58 25.93
C THR A 198 11.07 -9.15 27.39
N ALA A 199 10.95 -7.85 27.68
CA ALA A 199 10.93 -7.34 29.05
C ALA A 199 9.77 -7.91 29.87
N LEU A 200 8.60 -8.10 29.24
CA LEU A 200 7.43 -8.73 29.85
C LEU A 200 7.56 -10.28 29.96
N GLY A 201 8.67 -10.87 29.55
CA GLY A 201 8.92 -12.31 29.60
C GLY A 201 8.25 -13.13 28.50
N TYR A 202 7.80 -12.48 27.41
CA TYR A 202 7.34 -13.18 26.21
C TYR A 202 8.50 -13.46 25.26
N ARG A 203 8.34 -14.46 24.39
CA ARG A 203 9.26 -14.67 23.27
C ARG A 203 9.14 -13.52 22.26
N PRO A 204 10.25 -13.03 21.67
CA PRO A 204 10.18 -12.08 20.58
C PRO A 204 9.52 -12.71 19.34
N ILE A 205 8.87 -11.89 18.54
CA ILE A 205 8.27 -12.26 17.25
C ILE A 205 9.25 -12.01 16.10
N ASP A 206 9.18 -12.81 15.04
CA ASP A 206 10.05 -12.64 13.87
C ASP A 206 9.51 -11.54 12.96
N THR A 207 10.08 -10.34 13.06
CA THR A 207 9.69 -9.15 12.29
C THR A 207 10.43 -9.02 10.97
N ARG A 208 11.25 -10.02 10.57
CA ARG A 208 12.00 -9.97 9.31
C ARG A 208 11.08 -10.05 8.10
N ARG A 209 11.29 -9.15 7.15
CA ARG A 209 10.62 -9.12 5.85
C ARG A 209 11.56 -9.73 4.81
N PRO A 210 11.17 -10.82 4.10
CA PRO A 210 12.02 -11.43 3.08
C PRO A 210 12.33 -10.49 1.90
N GLU A 211 11.35 -9.65 1.54
CA GLU A 211 11.45 -8.68 0.44
C GLU A 211 11.14 -7.28 0.99
N PRO A 212 12.06 -6.62 1.72
CA PRO A 212 11.86 -5.27 2.21
C PRO A 212 11.79 -4.29 1.03
N ILE A 213 11.02 -3.21 1.18
CA ILE A 213 10.86 -2.18 0.14
C ILE A 213 12.21 -1.47 -0.04
N PRO A 214 12.88 -1.58 -1.20
CA PRO A 214 14.19 -0.97 -1.37
C PRO A 214 14.07 0.54 -1.55
N HIS A 215 15.11 1.25 -1.09
CA HIS A 215 15.24 2.69 -1.32
C HIS A 215 15.52 2.95 -2.81
N ARG A 216 14.67 3.76 -3.45
CA ARG A 216 14.76 4.07 -4.88
C ARG A 216 14.95 5.56 -5.10
N SER A 217 15.87 5.91 -6.00
CA SER A 217 16.09 7.28 -6.41
C SER A 217 14.99 7.74 -7.37
N PHE A 218 14.19 8.72 -6.93
CA PHE A 218 13.18 9.33 -7.81
C PHE A 218 13.80 9.93 -9.07
N PHE A 219 15.00 10.54 -8.96
CA PHE A 219 15.64 11.17 -10.11
C PHE A 219 15.97 10.14 -11.21
N VAL A 220 16.50 8.97 -10.83
CA VAL A 220 16.76 7.87 -11.77
C VAL A 220 15.46 7.40 -12.42
N TYR A 221 14.41 7.22 -11.62
CA TYR A 221 13.09 6.82 -12.10
C TYR A 221 12.47 7.84 -13.06
N LEU A 222 12.67 9.14 -12.80
CA LEU A 222 12.20 10.23 -13.65
C LEU A 222 12.96 10.25 -14.99
N VAL A 223 14.29 10.13 -14.96
CA VAL A 223 15.12 10.09 -16.19
C VAL A 223 14.73 8.89 -17.05
N LEU A 224 14.60 7.70 -16.46
CA LEU A 224 14.24 6.49 -17.20
C LEU A 224 12.81 6.53 -17.74
N TYR A 225 11.89 7.26 -17.10
CA TYR A 225 10.56 7.51 -17.65
C TYR A 225 10.61 8.29 -18.97
N PHE A 226 11.53 9.25 -19.12
CA PHE A 226 11.66 9.99 -20.38
C PHE A 226 12.47 9.25 -21.44
N ILE A 227 13.45 8.42 -21.05
CA ILE A 227 14.27 7.64 -22.00
C ILE A 227 13.50 6.40 -22.50
N LEU A 228 12.78 5.70 -21.63
CA LEU A 228 12.11 4.42 -21.91
C LEU A 228 10.65 4.43 -21.44
N PRO A 229 9.80 5.37 -21.86
CA PRO A 229 8.50 5.63 -21.25
C PRO A 229 7.61 4.40 -21.11
N LEU A 230 7.47 3.59 -22.16
CA LEU A 230 6.59 2.44 -22.15
C LEU A 230 7.06 1.36 -21.16
N ILE A 231 8.26 0.83 -21.38
CA ILE A 231 8.81 -0.29 -20.60
C ILE A 231 9.05 0.15 -19.15
N TRP A 232 9.53 1.38 -18.96
CA TRP A 232 9.80 1.90 -17.63
C TRP A 232 8.51 2.16 -16.84
N THR A 233 7.44 2.66 -17.48
CA THR A 233 6.14 2.82 -16.80
C THR A 233 5.61 1.47 -16.30
N VAL A 234 5.72 0.41 -17.10
CA VAL A 234 5.33 -0.95 -16.68
C VAL A 234 6.13 -1.39 -15.45
N TYR A 235 7.45 -1.18 -15.46
CA TYR A 235 8.30 -1.53 -14.31
C TYR A 235 8.00 -0.68 -13.07
N TRP A 236 7.79 0.62 -13.22
CA TRP A 236 7.47 1.50 -12.09
C TRP A 236 6.15 1.08 -11.45
N LEU A 237 5.09 0.87 -12.25
CA LEU A 237 3.81 0.35 -11.75
C LEU A 237 3.99 -1.01 -11.08
N TYR A 238 4.82 -1.90 -11.64
CA TYR A 238 5.15 -3.18 -11.03
C TYR A 238 5.70 -3.02 -9.61
N THR A 239 6.66 -2.11 -9.39
CA THR A 239 7.18 -1.86 -8.04
C THR A 239 6.11 -1.30 -7.08
N LEU A 240 5.24 -0.42 -7.57
CA LEU A 240 4.14 0.16 -6.77
C LEU A 240 3.04 -0.86 -6.42
N VAL A 241 2.94 -1.96 -7.15
CA VAL A 241 2.02 -3.06 -6.87
C VAL A 241 2.69 -4.13 -6.01
N LYS A 242 3.85 -4.63 -6.44
CA LYS A 242 4.55 -5.77 -5.85
C LYS A 242 5.05 -5.47 -4.44
N ASP A 243 5.70 -4.33 -4.23
CA ASP A 243 6.34 -4.06 -2.95
C ASP A 243 5.31 -3.92 -1.81
N PRO A 244 4.20 -3.16 -1.98
CA PRO A 244 3.17 -3.12 -0.95
C PRO A 244 2.46 -4.46 -0.73
N ASN A 245 2.32 -5.30 -1.77
CA ASN A 245 1.78 -6.65 -1.60
C ASN A 245 2.68 -7.48 -0.67
N ASN A 246 3.98 -7.52 -0.95
CA ASN A 246 4.96 -8.24 -0.14
C ASN A 246 5.01 -7.72 1.30
N HIS A 247 4.93 -6.39 1.45
CA HIS A 247 4.87 -5.70 2.73
C HIS A 247 3.66 -6.16 3.55
N MET A 248 2.45 -6.10 2.97
CA MET A 248 1.21 -6.52 3.63
C MET A 248 1.22 -8.01 3.99
N THR A 249 1.72 -8.87 3.09
CA THR A 249 1.86 -10.31 3.38
C THR A 249 2.80 -10.55 4.55
N SER A 250 3.91 -9.82 4.62
CA SER A 250 4.84 -9.92 5.74
C SER A 250 4.22 -9.40 7.03
N GLN A 251 3.53 -8.26 6.99
CA GLN A 251 2.88 -7.68 8.17
C GLN A 251 1.76 -8.58 8.71
N ALA A 252 0.97 -9.21 7.84
CA ALA A 252 -0.05 -10.18 8.24
C ALA A 252 0.55 -11.35 9.05
N ARG A 253 1.70 -11.87 8.63
CA ARG A 253 2.43 -12.91 9.37
C ARG A 253 2.88 -12.39 10.75
N ILE A 254 3.45 -11.18 10.80
CA ILE A 254 3.92 -10.56 12.04
C ILE A 254 2.76 -10.34 13.03
N GLU A 255 1.60 -9.89 12.54
CA GLU A 255 0.39 -9.71 13.33
C GLU A 255 -0.15 -11.03 13.91
N ASP A 256 -0.17 -12.10 13.10
CA ASP A 256 -0.60 -13.42 13.58
C ASP A 256 0.38 -13.98 14.63
N ASP A 257 1.69 -13.80 14.43
CA ASP A 257 2.73 -14.17 15.41
C ASP A 257 2.58 -13.38 16.73
N LEU A 258 2.26 -12.08 16.65
CA LEU A 258 1.98 -11.24 17.81
C LEU A 258 0.78 -11.76 18.60
N LEU A 259 -0.34 -12.02 17.91
CA LEU A 259 -1.54 -12.56 18.57
C LEU A 259 -1.24 -13.90 19.24
N LEU A 260 -0.51 -14.79 18.58
CA LEU A 260 -0.10 -16.08 19.17
C LEU A 260 0.72 -15.91 20.45
N VAL A 261 1.70 -14.99 20.44
CA VAL A 261 2.55 -14.72 21.62
C VAL A 261 1.73 -14.15 22.77
N LEU A 262 0.74 -13.31 22.48
CA LEU A 262 -0.13 -12.69 23.47
C LEU A 262 -1.30 -13.60 23.91
N GLY A 263 -1.37 -14.84 23.43
CA GLY A 263 -2.42 -15.80 23.81
C GLY A 263 -3.75 -15.62 23.07
N GLY A 264 -3.75 -14.96 21.91
CA GLY A 264 -4.86 -14.91 20.96
C GLY A 264 -4.83 -16.04 19.93
N THR A 265 -6.02 -16.43 19.47
CA THR A 265 -6.17 -17.33 18.32
C THR A 265 -5.80 -16.57 17.03
N PRO A 266 -4.95 -17.13 16.14
CA PRO A 266 -4.64 -16.51 14.85
C PRO A 266 -5.89 -16.20 14.05
N THR A 267 -5.88 -15.09 13.30
CA THR A 267 -6.90 -14.86 12.28
C THR A 267 -6.58 -15.70 11.04
N ALA A 268 -7.61 -16.14 10.32
CA ALA A 268 -7.38 -16.88 9.07
C ALA A 268 -6.48 -16.03 8.14
N PRO A 269 -5.51 -16.65 7.44
CA PRO A 269 -4.66 -15.93 6.50
C PRO A 269 -5.54 -15.25 5.43
N PRO A 270 -5.15 -14.07 4.94
CA PRO A 270 -5.88 -13.43 3.85
C PRO A 270 -5.91 -14.40 2.67
N THR A 271 -7.10 -14.71 2.18
CA THR A 271 -7.27 -15.55 0.99
C THR A 271 -6.52 -14.87 -0.16
N PRO A 272 -5.59 -15.57 -0.85
CA PRO A 272 -5.02 -15.04 -2.07
C PRO A 272 -6.16 -14.65 -3.01
N PRO A 273 -6.07 -13.51 -3.73
CA PRO A 273 -7.09 -13.20 -4.71
C PRO A 273 -7.18 -14.38 -5.69
N THR A 274 -8.35 -15.01 -5.74
CA THR A 274 -8.68 -15.96 -6.80
C THR A 274 -8.53 -15.19 -8.10
N VAL A 275 -7.59 -15.62 -8.95
CA VAL A 275 -7.48 -15.09 -10.30
C VAL A 275 -8.68 -15.65 -11.07
N THR A 276 -9.74 -14.86 -11.16
CA THR A 276 -10.84 -15.04 -12.12
C THR A 276 -10.87 -13.85 -13.05
#